data_AF-A0A1V5Y9W6-F1
#
_entry.id   AF-A0A1V5Y9W6-F1
#
_cell.length_a   1.000
_cell.length_b   1.000
_cell.length_c   1.000
_cell.angle_alpha   90.00
_cell.angle_beta   90.00
_cell.angle_gamma   90.00
#
_symmetry.space_group_name_H-M   'P 1'
#
loop_
_entity.id
_entity.type
_entity.pdbx_description
1 polymer ?
#
loop_
_entity_poly.entity_id
_entity_poly.type
_entity_poly.pdbx_seq_one_letter_code
_entity_poly.pdbx_strand_id
1 'polypeptide(L)'
;MVSHVGHAALACCSGGKSYLSPEYSYQHMSAAKSGQHRKDIRPGLTVDVILKKDQRTGKRTRGIVKELLTNSSFHPHGIKVRLEDGQVGRVAEVID
;
A
#
# COMPACT_ATOMS: atom_id res chain seq x y z
N MET A 1 40.69 -12.71 53.91
CA MET A 1 40.47 -11.31 53.48
C MET A 1 40.73 -11.25 51.98
N VAL A 2 39.64 -11.07 51.23
CA VAL A 2 39.50 -10.61 49.83
C VAL A 2 40.58 -11.00 48.80
N SER A 3 40.29 -12.07 48.07
CA SER A 3 40.82 -12.37 46.74
C SER A 3 40.61 -11.18 45.80
N HIS A 4 41.69 -10.59 45.26
CA HIS A 4 41.61 -9.72 44.10
C HIS A 4 41.58 -10.59 42.85
N VAL A 5 40.36 -10.89 42.40
CA VAL A 5 40.12 -11.45 41.07
C VAL A 5 40.14 -10.29 40.09
N GLY A 6 41.10 -10.32 39.16
CA GLY A 6 41.21 -9.35 38.08
C GLY A 6 39.94 -9.29 37.24
N HIS A 7 39.66 -8.08 36.76
CA HIS A 7 38.57 -7.72 35.86
C HIS A 7 38.33 -8.75 34.75
N ALA A 8 37.23 -9.49 34.87
CA ALA A 8 36.60 -10.19 33.77
C ALA A 8 35.47 -9.31 33.21
N ALA A 9 35.51 -9.00 31.92
CA ALA A 9 34.36 -8.98 31.00
C ALA A 9 34.73 -8.27 29.67
N LEU A 10 35.48 -8.94 28.82
CA LEU A 10 35.32 -8.75 27.36
C LEU A 10 34.10 -9.59 26.96
N ALA A 11 32.91 -9.01 27.05
CA ALA A 11 31.72 -9.59 26.45
C ALA A 11 31.79 -9.33 24.94
N CYS A 12 32.27 -10.33 24.21
CA CYS A 12 32.19 -10.39 22.76
C CYS A 12 30.72 -10.25 22.35
N CYS A 13 30.43 -9.25 21.52
CA CYS A 13 29.09 -8.94 21.03
C CYS A 13 28.45 -10.18 20.40
N SER A 14 27.46 -10.70 21.12
CA SER A 14 26.25 -11.38 20.70
C SER A 14 26.18 -11.67 19.20
N GLY A 15 26.40 -12.93 18.85
CA GLY A 15 26.00 -13.47 17.55
C GLY A 15 24.51 -13.29 17.30
N GLY A 16 24.15 -13.17 16.02
CA GLY A 16 22.76 -13.18 15.58
C GLY A 16 22.53 -12.53 14.22
N LYS A 17 23.27 -12.93 13.18
CA LYS A 17 22.80 -12.72 11.81
C LYS A 17 21.65 -13.71 11.59
N SER A 18 20.40 -13.28 11.82
CA SER A 18 19.22 -14.06 11.43
C SER A 18 19.11 -14.03 9.90
N TYR A 19 19.71 -15.04 9.27
CA TYR A 19 19.44 -15.36 7.89
C TYR A 19 18.00 -15.87 7.78
N LEU A 20 17.28 -15.23 6.88
CA LEU A 20 15.97 -15.58 6.35
C LEU A 20 15.77 -17.09 6.25
N SER A 21 14.72 -17.60 6.89
CA SER A 21 14.12 -18.86 6.49
C SER A 21 13.32 -18.61 5.20
N PRO A 22 13.65 -19.27 4.09
CA PRO A 22 12.76 -19.38 2.95
C PRO A 22 11.67 -20.41 3.28
N GLU A 23 10.53 -20.26 2.64
CA GLU A 23 9.37 -21.18 2.66
C GLU A 23 8.32 -20.94 3.76
N TYR A 24 7.10 -20.75 3.26
CA TYR A 24 5.80 -20.88 3.93
C TYR A 24 5.16 -19.60 4.51
N SER A 25 4.69 -18.69 3.65
CA SER A 25 3.36 -18.70 3.00
C SER A 25 2.18 -18.59 3.99
N TYR A 26 1.83 -17.35 4.35
CA TYR A 26 0.45 -16.99 4.66
C TYR A 26 -0.16 -16.35 3.42
N GLN A 27 -0.75 -17.19 2.59
CA GLN A 27 -1.63 -16.76 1.51
C GLN A 27 -2.85 -16.02 2.07
N HIS A 28 -3.22 -14.94 1.38
CA HIS A 28 -4.55 -14.32 1.36
C HIS A 28 -5.11 -13.82 2.70
N MET A 29 -4.64 -12.66 3.17
CA MET A 29 -5.54 -11.69 3.79
C MET A 29 -5.72 -10.56 2.79
N SER A 30 -6.88 -10.53 2.14
CA SER A 30 -7.30 -9.51 1.17
C SER A 30 -7.28 -8.13 1.81
N ALA A 31 -6.14 -7.44 1.73
CA ALA A 31 -6.06 -6.03 2.04
C ALA A 31 -6.70 -5.28 0.87
N ALA A 32 -7.88 -4.70 1.09
CA ALA A 32 -8.49 -3.77 0.15
C ALA A 32 -7.45 -2.71 -0.21
N LYS A 33 -7.00 -2.69 -1.47
CA LYS A 33 -5.96 -1.76 -1.93
C LYS A 33 -6.52 -0.35 -1.85
N SER A 34 -5.87 0.51 -1.05
CA SER A 34 -6.25 1.90 -0.93
C SER A 34 -5.91 2.65 -2.22
N GLY A 35 -6.91 3.26 -2.86
CA GLY A 35 -6.77 4.01 -4.12
C GLY A 35 -5.92 5.31 -4.05
N GLN A 36 -5.08 5.43 -3.02
CA GLN A 36 -4.26 6.60 -2.69
C GLN A 36 -2.89 6.53 -3.36
N HIS A 37 -2.38 5.33 -3.62
CA HIS A 37 -1.05 5.09 -4.14
C HIS A 37 -1.06 4.80 -5.64
N ARG A 38 -0.19 5.47 -6.40
CA ARG A 38 -0.15 5.35 -7.87
C ARG A 38 0.35 3.99 -8.33
N LYS A 39 1.25 3.37 -7.57
CA LYS A 39 1.76 2.01 -7.84
C LYS A 39 0.65 0.97 -7.89
N ASP A 40 -0.46 1.20 -7.20
CA ASP A 40 -1.57 0.26 -7.06
C ASP A 40 -2.62 0.43 -8.16
N ILE A 41 -2.53 1.52 -8.95
CA ILE A 41 -3.50 1.86 -10.00
C ILE A 41 -2.81 1.85 -11.36
N ARG A 42 -3.25 0.94 -12.22
CA ARG A 42 -2.79 0.79 -13.60
C ARG A 42 -3.99 0.99 -14.54
N PRO A 43 -3.79 1.54 -15.74
CA PRO A 43 -4.81 1.51 -16.78
C PRO A 43 -5.27 0.07 -17.04
N GLY A 44 -6.57 -0.13 -17.24
CA GLY A 44 -7.19 -1.45 -17.41
C GLY A 44 -7.63 -2.12 -16.10
N LEU A 45 -7.34 -1.53 -14.92
CA LEU A 45 -7.86 -2.05 -13.65
C LEU A 45 -9.31 -1.65 -13.40
N THR A 46 -10.03 -2.54 -12.73
CA THR A 46 -11.37 -2.26 -12.20
C THR A 46 -11.23 -1.49 -10.89
N VAL A 47 -11.86 -0.32 -10.82
CA VAL A 47 -11.81 0.53 -9.63
C VAL A 47 -13.18 1.09 -9.32
N ASP A 48 -13.39 1.38 -8.05
CA ASP A 48 -14.52 2.15 -7.58
C ASP A 48 -14.11 3.63 -7.48
N VAL A 49 -14.77 4.46 -8.28
CA VAL A 49 -14.51 5.90 -8.37
C VAL A 49 -15.68 6.70 -7.83
N ILE A 50 -15.36 7.74 -7.07
CA ILE A 50 -16.32 8.76 -6.69
C ILE A 50 -16.25 9.87 -7.73
N LEU A 51 -17.33 10.02 -8.47
CA LEU A 51 -17.50 11.08 -9.45
C LEU A 51 -17.85 12.39 -8.75
N LYS A 52 -17.57 13.53 -9.39
CA LYS A 52 -17.92 14.85 -8.82
C LYS A 52 -19.41 14.97 -8.50
N LYS A 53 -20.27 14.40 -9.36
CA LYS A 53 -21.74 14.35 -9.16
C LYS A 53 -22.15 13.57 -7.91
N ASP A 54 -21.34 12.59 -7.51
CA ASP A 54 -21.62 11.66 -6.41
C ASP A 54 -20.89 12.03 -5.10
N GLN A 55 -20.11 13.11 -5.08
CA GLN A 55 -19.41 13.59 -3.85
C GLN A 55 -20.38 13.89 -2.70
N ARG A 56 -21.60 14.37 -2.98
CA ARG A 56 -22.63 14.66 -1.96
C ARG A 56 -23.31 13.39 -1.44
N THR A 57 -23.42 12.36 -2.28
CA THR A 57 -24.15 11.13 -1.97
C THR A 57 -23.21 10.01 -1.51
N GLY A 58 -21.91 10.15 -1.75
CA GLY A 58 -20.91 9.12 -1.47
C GLY A 58 -21.00 7.90 -2.39
N LYS A 59 -21.78 7.96 -3.47
CA LYS A 59 -21.93 6.83 -4.39
C LYS A 59 -20.62 6.54 -5.12
N ARG A 60 -20.23 5.27 -5.12
CA ARG A 60 -19.08 4.77 -5.86
C ARG A 60 -19.59 4.17 -7.16
N THR A 61 -19.00 4.59 -8.27
CA THR A 61 -19.24 4.02 -9.59
C THR A 61 -18.10 3.08 -9.89
N ARG A 62 -18.41 1.83 -10.20
CA ARG A 62 -17.43 0.87 -10.70
C ARG A 62 -17.11 1.17 -12.15
N GLY A 63 -15.83 1.16 -12.52
CA GLY A 63 -15.42 1.32 -13.91
C GLY A 63 -13.96 0.93 -14.14
N ILE A 64 -13.58 0.90 -15.41
CA ILE A 64 -12.21 0.57 -15.84
C ILE A 64 -11.41 1.87 -16.03
N VAL A 65 -10.20 1.91 -15.47
CA VAL A 65 -9.30 3.06 -15.61
C VAL A 65 -8.76 3.13 -17.03
N LYS A 66 -9.02 4.24 -17.72
CA LYS A 66 -8.41 4.56 -19.02
C LYS A 66 -7.05 5.22 -18.85
N GLU A 67 -7.00 6.28 -18.05
CA GLU A 67 -5.81 7.11 -17.89
C GLU A 67 -5.74 7.74 -16.49
N LEU A 68 -4.52 7.90 -15.98
CA LEU A 68 -4.26 8.62 -14.73
C LEU A 68 -3.92 10.09 -15.05
N LEU A 69 -4.66 11.04 -14.46
CA LEU A 69 -4.51 12.48 -14.74
C LEU A 69 -3.55 13.20 -13.79
N THR A 70 -2.97 12.49 -12.82
CA THR A 70 -2.10 13.07 -11.80
C THR A 70 -0.76 12.37 -11.75
N ASN A 71 0.31 13.16 -11.62
CA ASN A 71 1.68 12.64 -11.64
C ASN A 71 2.20 12.16 -10.28
N SER A 72 1.76 12.76 -9.18
CA SER A 72 2.27 12.44 -7.84
C SER A 72 1.98 10.99 -7.43
N SER A 73 2.87 10.40 -6.64
CA SER A 73 2.78 8.99 -6.22
C SER A 73 1.75 8.72 -5.13
N PHE A 74 1.43 9.72 -4.31
CA PHE A 74 0.51 9.61 -3.18
C PHE A 74 -0.52 10.74 -3.21
N HIS A 75 -1.80 10.39 -3.03
CA HIS A 75 -2.93 11.33 -3.00
C HIS A 75 -3.87 10.99 -1.83
N PRO A 76 -4.03 11.90 -0.84
CA PRO A 76 -4.85 11.64 0.36
C PRO A 76 -6.32 11.32 0.04
N HIS A 77 -6.87 11.96 -0.98
CA HIS A 77 -8.26 11.78 -1.41
C HIS A 77 -8.41 10.81 -2.58
N GLY A 78 -7.35 10.08 -2.92
CA GLY A 78 -7.33 9.18 -4.07
C GLY A 78 -6.89 9.85 -5.37
N ILE A 79 -6.47 8.98 -6.29
CA ILE A 79 -5.89 9.37 -7.57
C ILE A 79 -6.98 9.85 -8.51
N LYS A 80 -6.69 10.93 -9.24
CA LYS A 80 -7.61 11.40 -10.28
C LYS A 80 -7.41 10.54 -11.53
N VAL A 81 -8.46 9.83 -11.92
CA VAL A 81 -8.46 8.96 -13.11
C VAL A 81 -9.57 9.35 -14.05
N ARG A 82 -9.35 9.08 -15.33
CA ARG A 82 -10.39 9.03 -16.36
C ARG A 82 -10.77 7.57 -16.57
N LEU A 83 -12.07 7.29 -16.51
CA LEU A 83 -12.64 5.99 -16.86
C LEU A 83 -12.73 5.81 -18.37
N GLU A 84 -12.91 4.57 -18.82
CA GLU A 84 -13.22 4.26 -20.22
C GLU A 84 -14.50 4.95 -20.71
N ASP A 85 -15.49 5.12 -19.83
CA ASP A 85 -16.72 5.88 -20.10
C ASP A 85 -16.49 7.40 -20.31
N GLY A 86 -15.25 7.88 -20.20
CA GLY A 86 -14.89 9.30 -20.32
C GLY A 86 -15.13 10.12 -19.05
N GLN A 87 -15.74 9.51 -18.02
CA GLN A 87 -16.00 10.14 -16.72
C GLN A 87 -14.69 10.33 -15.93
N VAL A 88 -14.62 11.41 -15.15
CA VAL A 88 -13.45 11.75 -14.32
C VAL A 88 -13.83 11.73 -12.85
N GLY A 89 -13.05 11.01 -12.04
CA GLY A 89 -13.32 10.80 -10.63
C GLY A 89 -12.08 10.65 -9.76
N ARG A 90 -12.31 10.50 -8.45
CA ARG A 90 -11.30 10.13 -7.45
C ARG A 90 -11.45 8.66 -7.12
N VAL A 91 -10.37 7.87 -7.25
CA VAL A 91 -10.41 6.45 -6.90
C VAL A 91 -10.57 6.30 -5.40
N ALA A 92 -11.63 5.62 -4.97
CA ALA A 92 -11.86 5.29 -3.57
C ALA A 92 -11.24 3.92 -3.23
N GLU A 93 -11.42 2.94 -4.11
CA GLU A 93 -11.04 1.56 -3.87
C GLU A 93 -10.62 0.88 -5.19
N VAL A 94 -9.63 0.00 -5.12
CA VAL A 94 -9.19 -0.83 -6.25
C VAL A 94 -9.70 -2.24 -6.03
N ILE A 95 -10.42 -2.78 -7.02
CA ILE A 95 -10.94 -4.15 -7.00
C ILE A 95 -10.14 -4.93 -8.04
N ASP A 96 -9.20 -5.74 -7.55
CA ASP A 96 -8.37 -6.66 -8.37
C ASP A 96 -8.99 -8.06 -8.36
#